data_AF-A0A354XGJ2-F1
#
_entry.id   AF-A0A354XGJ2-F1
#
_cell.length_a   1.000
_cell.length_b   1.000
_cell.length_c   1.000
_cell.angle_alpha   90.00
_cell.angle_beta   90.00
_cell.angle_gamma   90.00
#
_symmetry.space_group_name_H-M   'P 1'
#
loop_
_entity.id
_entity.type
_entity.pdbx_description
1 polymer ?
#
loop_
_entity_poly.entity_id
_entity_poly.type
_entity_poly.pdbx_seq_one_letter_code
_entity_poly.pdbx_strand_id
1 'polypeptide(L)'
;TRSEELWREGWLHTGDVGSLDAHGFLAISDRIKDVIKTGGEWLSSLELESYISQCPGVAEVAVIGVADDKWGERPAALVVP
;
A
#
# COMPACT_ATOMS: atom_id res chain seq x y z
N THR A 1 -6.01 -17.86 -16.73
CA THR A 1 -5.22 -16.60 -16.70
C THR A 1 -5.23 -16.04 -15.29
N ARG A 2 -4.29 -15.16 -14.90
CA ARG A 2 -4.31 -14.48 -13.58
C ARG A 2 -5.66 -13.83 -13.24
N SER A 3 -6.48 -13.53 -14.24
CA SER A 3 -7.84 -12.99 -14.11
C SER A 3 -8.87 -13.97 -13.53
N GLU A 4 -8.74 -15.29 -13.77
CA GLU A 4 -9.67 -16.30 -13.23
C GLU A 4 -9.50 -16.47 -11.71
N GLU A 5 -8.28 -16.29 -11.21
CA GLU A 5 -7.94 -16.38 -9.78
C GLU A 5 -8.57 -15.24 -8.94
N LEU A 6 -8.97 -14.14 -9.58
CA LEU A 6 -9.58 -12.99 -8.92
C LEU A 6 -11.07 -13.21 -8.61
N TRP A 7 -11.72 -14.16 -9.28
CA TRP A 7 -13.13 -14.46 -9.10
C TRP A 7 -13.31 -15.59 -8.08
N ARG A 8 -13.95 -15.29 -6.94
CA ARG A 8 -14.30 -16.31 -5.94
C ARG A 8 -15.71 -16.04 -5.43
N GLU A 9 -16.50 -17.10 -5.30
CA GLU A 9 -17.86 -17.03 -4.75
C GLU A 9 -18.77 -16.01 -5.46
N GLY A 10 -18.54 -15.77 -6.76
CA GLY A 10 -19.30 -14.80 -7.55
C GLY A 10 -18.84 -13.33 -7.42
N TRP A 11 -17.77 -13.08 -6.67
CA TRP A 11 -17.19 -11.74 -6.46
C TRP A 11 -15.82 -11.59 -7.11
N LEU A 12 -15.56 -10.40 -7.65
CA LEU A 12 -14.26 -10.00 -8.15
C LEU A 12 -13.44 -9.35 -7.03
N HIS A 13 -12.36 -10.02 -6.61
CA HIS A 13 -11.44 -9.49 -5.61
C HIS A 13 -10.37 -8.62 -6.30
N THR A 14 -10.63 -7.32 -6.42
CA THR A 14 -9.71 -6.37 -7.08
C THR A 14 -8.39 -6.20 -6.33
N GLY A 15 -8.43 -6.41 -5.01
CA GLY A 15 -7.31 -6.18 -4.11
C GLY A 15 -7.10 -4.70 -3.80
N ASP A 16 -8.05 -3.83 -4.11
CA ASP A 16 -8.03 -2.42 -3.73
C ASP A 16 -8.63 -2.24 -2.33
N VAL A 17 -8.06 -1.34 -1.57
CA VAL A 17 -8.50 -0.90 -0.24
C VAL A 17 -9.30 0.38 -0.44
N GLY A 18 -10.48 0.43 0.15
CA GLY A 18 -11.31 1.62 0.14
C GLY A 18 -12.17 1.74 1.39
N SER A 19 -12.60 2.96 1.66
CA SER A 19 -13.51 3.30 2.76
C SER A 19 -14.83 3.82 2.22
N LEU A 20 -15.94 3.35 2.80
CA LEU A 20 -17.27 3.86 2.51
C LEU A 20 -17.65 4.91 3.56
N ASP A 21 -18.13 6.08 3.13
CA ASP A 21 -18.65 7.07 4.05
C ASP A 21 -20.14 6.86 4.39
N ALA A 22 -20.67 7.69 5.30
CA ALA A 22 -22.07 7.62 5.74
C ALA A 22 -23.09 8.00 4.65
N HIS A 23 -22.64 8.61 3.55
CA HIS A 23 -23.46 9.00 2.41
C HIS A 23 -23.39 7.99 1.25
N GLY A 24 -22.59 6.93 1.41
CA GLY A 24 -22.43 5.87 0.42
C GLY A 24 -21.37 6.15 -0.65
N PHE A 25 -20.51 7.16 -0.47
CA PHE A 25 -19.38 7.37 -1.36
C PHE A 25 -18.23 6.42 -1.01
N LEU A 26 -17.68 5.77 -2.03
CA LEU A 26 -16.50 4.92 -1.93
C LEU A 26 -15.26 5.71 -2.30
N ALA A 27 -14.32 5.84 -1.38
CA ALA A 27 -12.98 6.33 -1.65
C ALA A 27 -12.01 5.15 -1.77
N ILE A 28 -11.31 5.02 -2.89
CA ILE A 28 -10.26 4.02 -3.09
C ILE A 28 -8.93 4.66 -2.68
N SER A 29 -8.22 4.01 -1.76
CA SER A 29 -7.05 4.59 -1.11
C SER A 29 -5.74 3.91 -1.50
N ASP A 30 -5.72 2.58 -1.60
CA ASP A 30 -4.48 1.84 -1.83
C ASP A 30 -4.76 0.43 -2.36
N ARG A 31 -3.74 -0.40 -2.57
CA ARG A 31 -3.91 -1.84 -2.80
C ARG A 31 -3.55 -2.60 -1.55
N ILE A 32 -4.23 -3.71 -1.31
CA ILE A 32 -4.03 -4.53 -0.11
C ILE A 32 -2.59 -5.06 0.01
N LYS A 33 -1.88 -5.16 -1.12
CA LYS A 33 -0.47 -5.55 -1.21
C LYS A 33 0.52 -4.40 -0.98
N ASP A 34 0.04 -3.16 -1.00
CA ASP A 34 0.86 -1.94 -0.95
C ASP A 34 0.74 -1.25 0.44
N VAL A 35 0.00 -1.85 1.38
CA VAL A 35 -0.04 -1.45 2.80
C VAL A 35 1.00 -2.23 3.60
N ILE A 36 1.79 -1.52 4.42
CA ILE A 36 2.88 -2.11 5.23
C ILE A 36 2.39 -2.27 6.67
N LYS A 37 2.46 -3.49 7.20
CA LYS A 37 2.03 -3.79 8.57
C LYS A 37 3.22 -3.82 9.53
N THR A 38 3.54 -2.67 10.11
CA THR A 38 4.67 -2.49 11.01
C THR A 38 4.21 -2.32 12.45
N GLY A 39 4.62 -3.22 13.35
CA GLY A 39 4.36 -3.07 14.79
C GLY A 39 2.91 -3.10 15.22
N GLY A 40 2.04 -3.72 14.40
CA GLY A 40 0.59 -3.77 14.65
C GLY A 40 -0.22 -2.66 13.98
N GLU A 41 0.46 -1.65 13.43
CA GLU A 41 -0.16 -0.54 12.71
C GLU A 41 -0.13 -0.78 11.19
N TRP A 42 -1.07 -0.17 10.49
CA TRP A 42 -1.14 -0.18 9.03
C TRP A 42 -0.64 1.17 8.50
N LEU A 43 0.40 1.13 7.68
CA LEU A 43 1.03 2.31 7.12
C LEU A 43 0.92 2.29 5.59
N SER A 44 0.50 3.41 4.99
CA SER A 44 0.45 3.53 3.53
C SER A 44 1.84 3.79 2.97
N SER A 45 2.26 2.98 2.00
CA SER A 45 3.49 3.21 1.24
C SER A 45 3.44 4.52 0.44
N LEU A 46 2.29 4.83 -0.16
CA LEU A 46 2.07 6.05 -0.95
C LEU A 46 2.25 7.33 -0.12
N GLU A 47 1.80 7.34 1.13
CA GLU A 47 1.99 8.49 2.02
C GLU A 47 3.48 8.71 2.32
N LEU A 48 4.22 7.64 2.59
CA LEU A 48 5.68 7.70 2.77
C LEU A 48 6.40 8.15 1.49
N GLU A 49 6.02 7.63 0.33
CA GLU A 49 6.55 8.05 -0.97
C GLU A 49 6.30 9.54 -1.22
N SER A 50 5.09 10.02 -0.93
CA SER A 50 4.73 11.44 -1.04
C SER A 50 5.62 12.33 -0.19
N TYR A 51 5.91 11.94 1.07
CA TYR A 51 6.82 12.69 1.93
C TYR A 51 8.29 12.63 1.45
N ILE A 52 8.77 11.45 1.05
CA ILE A 52 10.17 11.28 0.63
C ILE A 52 10.44 12.00 -0.70
N SER A 53 9.48 12.01 -1.63
CA SER A 53 9.59 12.70 -2.92
C SER A 53 9.82 14.22 -2.79
N GLN A 54 9.49 14.81 -1.65
CA GLN A 54 9.72 16.23 -1.36
C GLN A 54 11.14 16.53 -0.86
N CYS A 55 11.96 15.50 -0.61
CA CYS A 55 13.34 15.69 -0.16
C CYS A 55 14.24 16.15 -1.33
N PRO A 56 15.16 17.12 -1.12
CA PRO A 56 16.11 17.52 -2.15
C PRO A 56 16.98 16.36 -2.63
N GLY A 57 17.11 16.20 -3.95
CA GLY A 57 17.90 15.13 -4.57
C GLY A 57 17.21 13.77 -4.60
N VAL A 58 15.87 13.76 -4.62
CA VAL A 58 15.05 12.58 -4.91
C VAL A 58 14.32 12.84 -6.23
N ALA A 59 14.68 12.10 -7.27
CA ALA A 59 13.96 12.10 -8.55
C ALA A 59 12.72 11.19 -8.49
N GLU A 60 12.87 9.99 -7.93
CA GLU A 60 11.80 9.00 -7.78
C GLU A 60 11.97 8.21 -6.47
N VAL A 61 10.87 7.72 -5.91
CA VAL A 61 10.86 6.88 -4.71
C VAL A 61 9.78 5.80 -4.80
N ALA A 62 10.10 4.62 -4.30
CA ALA A 62 9.14 3.56 -4.02
C ALA A 62 9.36 3.04 -2.59
N VAL A 63 8.28 2.79 -1.84
CA VAL A 63 8.35 2.28 -0.47
C VAL A 63 7.70 0.91 -0.40
N ILE A 64 8.45 -0.07 0.11
CA ILE A 64 7.99 -1.45 0.25
C ILE A 64 8.09 -1.94 1.69
N GLY A 65 7.22 -2.89 2.05
CA GLY A 65 7.34 -3.65 3.28
C GLY A 65 8.42 -4.72 3.14
N VAL A 66 9.36 -4.78 4.10
CA VAL A 66 10.38 -5.82 4.18
C VAL A 66 10.20 -6.57 5.50
N ALA A 67 10.30 -7.90 5.47
CA ALA A 67 10.20 -8.71 6.69
C ALA A 67 11.20 -8.25 7.77
N ASP A 68 10.75 -8.19 9.01
CA ASP A 68 11.53 -7.74 10.17
C ASP A 68 11.15 -8.54 11.43
N ASP A 69 12.16 -9.01 12.16
CA ASP A 69 11.96 -9.88 13.34
C ASP A 69 11.27 -9.17 14.50
N LYS A 70 11.36 -7.84 14.59
CA LYS A 70 10.77 -7.05 15.68
C LYS A 70 9.38 -6.53 15.33
N TRP A 71 9.21 -6.06 14.10
CA TRP A 71 8.01 -5.33 13.69
C TRP A 71 7.07 -6.13 12.78
N GLY A 72 7.47 -7.34 12.37
CA GLY A 72 6.79 -8.14 11.35
C GLY A 72 7.19 -7.66 9.97
N GLU A 73 6.85 -6.41 9.65
CA GLU A 73 7.34 -5.70 8.47
C GLU A 73 7.94 -4.35 8.86
N ARG A 74 8.98 -3.91 8.16
CA ARG A 74 9.52 -2.54 8.24
C ARG A 74 9.44 -1.86 6.87
N PRO A 75 9.09 -0.57 6.79
CA PRO A 75 9.17 0.18 5.55
C PRO A 75 10.63 0.31 5.05
N ALA A 76 10.84 0.13 3.76
CA ALA A 76 12.10 0.38 3.08
C ALA A 76 11.88 1.24 1.84
N ALA A 77 12.55 2.39 1.79
CA ALA A 77 12.50 3.30 0.65
C ALA A 77 13.62 3.00 -0.35
N LEU A 78 13.27 2.81 -1.61
CA LEU A 78 14.19 2.77 -2.75
C LEU A 78 14.14 4.13 -3.43
N VAL A 79 15.29 4.80 -3.52
CA VAL A 79 15.40 6.19 -3.97
C VAL A 79 16.26 6.27 -5.22
N VAL A 80 15.77 7.00 -6.23
CA VAL A 80 16.55 7.45 -7.38
C VAL A 80 16.96 8.91 -7.11
N PRO A 81 18.27 9.24 -7.12
CA PRO A 81 18.75 10.60 -6.92
C PRO A 81 18.36 11.58 -8.04
#